data_AF-A0A2N3XYU4-F1
#
_entry.id   AF-A0A2N3XYU4-F1
#
_cell.length_a   1.000
_cell.length_b   1.000
_cell.length_c   1.000
_cell.angle_alpha   90.00
_cell.angle_beta   90.00
_cell.angle_gamma   90.00
#
_symmetry.space_group_name_H-M   'P 1'
#
loop_
_entity.id
_entity.type
_entity.pdbx_description
1 polymer ?
#
loop_
_entity_poly.entity_id
_entity_poly.type
_entity_poly.pdbx_seq_one_letter_code
_entity_poly.pdbx_strand_id
1 'polypeptide(L)'
;MRRTTLRTGSVAGLCATAIPTASAAAGFVVVRPPATDRHWAPLTPEKWEFTAGQVLMTDRGVPPEGPCRPFQYAIVRKGPESGSLSLTGEIRIDEPVTRNGRDVVLIFNFQSRTRFYYAHLSQDNTIYPHHGIFVVDDADRGPHRRPVGRHHRRPTHHRRHRLARRPPRLPRRDG
;
A
#
# COMPACT_ATOMS: atom_id res chain seq x y z
N MET A 1 49.07 -62.82 1.17
CA MET A 1 48.75 -61.61 0.37
C MET A 1 47.33 -61.79 -0.20
N ARG A 2 46.37 -60.92 0.19
CA ARG A 2 45.04 -60.61 -0.43
C ARG A 2 44.03 -61.75 -0.65
N ARG A 3 42.70 -61.58 -0.58
CA ARG A 3 41.73 -60.72 0.12
C ARG A 3 40.37 -61.27 -0.38
N THR A 4 39.58 -61.88 0.49
CA THR A 4 38.20 -62.32 0.18
C THR A 4 37.26 -61.12 0.28
N THR A 5 36.44 -60.89 -0.74
CA THR A 5 35.39 -59.86 -0.72
C THR A 5 34.04 -60.57 -0.70
N LEU A 6 33.26 -60.38 0.38
CA LEU A 6 31.84 -60.69 0.42
C LEU A 6 31.05 -59.38 0.33
N ARG A 7 30.09 -59.35 -0.60
CA ARG A 7 29.05 -58.32 -0.72
C ARG A 7 27.89 -58.71 0.21
N THR A 8 27.44 -57.78 1.04
CA THR A 8 26.12 -57.83 1.66
C THR A 8 25.40 -56.52 1.33
N GLY A 9 24.23 -56.64 0.69
CA GLY A 9 23.38 -55.50 0.37
C GLY A 9 22.53 -55.08 1.56
N SER A 10 22.38 -53.77 1.76
CA SER A 10 21.41 -53.17 2.68
C SER A 10 20.24 -52.61 1.90
N VAL A 11 19.03 -52.97 2.29
CA VAL A 11 17.78 -52.34 1.84
C VAL A 11 17.43 -51.25 2.86
N ALA A 12 17.49 -49.98 2.45
CA ALA A 12 17.05 -48.86 3.27
C ALA A 12 15.59 -48.54 2.95
N GLY A 13 14.70 -48.69 3.93
CA GLY A 13 13.31 -48.25 3.86
C GLY A 13 13.21 -46.74 3.95
N LEU A 14 12.57 -46.10 2.95
CA LEU A 14 12.19 -44.69 3.01
C LEU A 14 10.92 -44.56 3.86
N CYS A 15 11.05 -44.07 5.09
CA CYS A 15 9.93 -43.53 5.84
C CYS A 15 9.68 -42.10 5.35
N ALA A 16 8.68 -41.90 4.50
CA ALA A 16 8.25 -40.57 4.08
C ALA A 16 7.48 -39.91 5.24
N THR A 17 8.13 -39.01 5.98
CA THR A 17 7.45 -38.13 6.93
C THR A 17 6.76 -37.01 6.16
N ALA A 18 5.43 -36.97 6.21
CA ALA A 18 4.68 -35.83 5.72
C ALA A 18 4.99 -34.63 6.63
N ILE A 19 5.63 -33.59 6.06
CA ILE A 19 5.83 -32.31 6.74
C ILE A 19 4.46 -31.63 6.79
N PRO A 20 3.87 -31.36 7.97
CA PRO A 20 2.64 -30.59 8.03
C PRO A 20 2.97 -29.15 7.61
N THR A 21 2.51 -28.73 6.44
CA THR A 21 2.38 -27.31 6.10
C THR A 21 1.25 -26.73 6.94
N ALA A 22 1.57 -26.34 8.17
CA ALA A 22 0.75 -25.40 8.91
C ALA A 22 0.82 -24.06 8.16
N SER A 23 -0.16 -23.82 7.30
CA SER A 23 -0.43 -22.47 6.79
C SER A 23 -0.96 -21.67 7.98
N ALA A 24 -0.05 -21.09 8.76
CA ALA A 24 -0.43 -20.11 9.78
C ALA A 24 -1.29 -19.05 9.10
N ALA A 25 -2.54 -18.89 9.57
CA ALA A 25 -3.36 -17.77 9.15
C ALA A 25 -2.56 -16.51 9.45
N ALA A 26 -2.21 -15.74 8.42
CA ALA A 26 -1.49 -14.48 8.60
C ALA A 26 -2.35 -13.60 9.51
N GLY A 27 -1.93 -13.41 10.76
CA GLY A 27 -2.60 -12.52 11.68
C GLY A 27 -2.52 -11.09 11.16
N PHE A 28 -3.62 -10.34 11.24
CA PHE A 28 -3.61 -8.91 10.96
C PHE A 28 -3.20 -8.16 12.23
N VAL A 29 -2.24 -7.24 12.11
CA VAL A 29 -1.98 -6.26 13.16
C VAL A 29 -2.78 -5.00 12.86
N VAL A 30 -3.60 -4.57 13.82
CA VAL A 30 -4.35 -3.32 13.71
C VAL A 30 -3.51 -2.19 14.27
N VAL A 31 -3.15 -1.23 13.42
CA VAL A 31 -2.43 -0.02 13.82
C VAL A 31 -3.42 1.14 13.87
N ARG A 32 -3.56 1.77 15.04
CA ARG A 32 -4.34 2.99 15.25
C ARG A 32 -3.41 4.07 15.82
N PRO A 33 -2.74 4.85 14.97
CA PRO A 33 -1.77 5.83 15.45
C PRO A 33 -2.51 6.96 16.19
N PRO A 34 -2.21 7.21 17.48
CA PRO A 34 -2.72 8.38 18.17
C PRO A 34 -2.38 9.65 17.40
N ALA A 35 -3.30 10.61 17.36
CA ALA A 35 -3.05 11.92 16.79
C ALA A 35 -2.14 12.72 17.73
N THR A 36 -0.84 12.44 17.67
CA THR A 36 0.22 13.17 18.37
C THR A 36 1.48 13.25 17.52
N ASP A 37 2.28 14.27 17.78
CA ASP A 37 3.61 14.49 17.20
C ASP A 37 4.61 13.33 17.42
N ARG A 38 4.39 12.51 18.46
CA ARG A 38 5.20 11.30 18.74
C ARG A 38 4.95 10.16 17.74
N HIS A 39 3.78 10.13 17.11
CA HIS A 39 3.37 9.06 16.19
C HIS A 39 3.41 9.50 14.73
N TRP A 40 3.16 10.77 14.49
CA TRP A 40 3.07 11.35 13.17
C TRP A 40 4.23 12.30 12.91
N ALA A 41 4.72 12.25 11.68
CA ALA A 41 5.79 13.10 11.21
C ALA A 41 5.33 13.93 10.03
N PRO A 42 4.85 15.15 10.28
CA PRO A 42 4.58 16.12 9.24
C PRO A 42 5.80 16.42 8.37
N LEU A 43 5.57 16.74 7.10
CA LEU A 43 6.59 17.31 6.22
C LEU A 43 7.05 18.69 6.73
N THR A 44 6.10 19.53 7.15
CA THR A 44 6.31 20.86 7.73
C THR A 44 5.52 20.95 9.04
N PRO A 45 6.15 20.67 10.21
CA PRO A 45 5.45 20.57 11.50
C PRO A 45 4.55 21.75 11.85
N GLU A 46 4.92 22.95 11.45
CA GLU A 46 4.22 24.20 11.77
C GLU A 46 2.85 24.30 11.09
N LYS A 47 2.59 23.48 10.07
CA LYS A 47 1.32 23.43 9.32
C LYS A 47 0.36 22.34 9.82
N TRP A 48 0.69 21.70 10.94
CA TRP A 48 -0.06 20.57 11.46
C TRP A 48 -0.33 20.72 12.95
N GLU A 49 -1.57 20.40 13.32
CA GLU A 49 -2.01 20.34 14.71
C GLU A 49 -2.52 18.93 15.03
N PHE A 50 -2.32 18.53 16.28
CA PHE A 50 -2.76 17.26 16.83
C PHE A 50 -3.75 17.54 17.95
N THR A 51 -5.04 17.53 17.62
CA THR A 51 -6.09 18.01 18.53
C THR A 51 -7.36 17.17 18.39
N ALA A 52 -8.09 17.00 19.49
CA ALA A 52 -9.35 16.24 19.53
C ALA A 52 -9.30 14.84 18.85
N GLY A 53 -8.13 14.17 18.88
CA GLY A 53 -7.93 12.87 18.22
C GLY A 53 -7.77 12.95 16.69
N GLN A 54 -7.61 14.15 16.13
CA GLN A 54 -7.45 14.41 14.70
C GLN A 54 -6.02 14.88 14.38
N VAL A 55 -5.56 14.48 13.19
CA VAL A 55 -4.34 15.01 12.58
C VAL A 55 -4.78 16.08 11.59
N LEU A 56 -4.68 17.33 11.99
CA LEU A 56 -5.23 18.47 11.27
C LEU A 56 -4.12 19.20 10.51
N MET A 57 -4.28 19.39 9.20
CA MET A 57 -3.43 20.31 8.44
C MET A 57 -4.04 21.71 8.55
N THR A 58 -3.39 22.61 9.28
CA THR A 58 -3.87 23.97 9.56
C THR A 58 -3.61 24.94 8.40
N ASP A 59 -2.51 24.70 7.67
CA ASP A 59 -2.08 25.57 6.58
C ASP A 59 -1.79 24.79 5.30
N ARG A 60 -2.02 25.46 4.17
CA ARG A 60 -1.79 24.87 2.85
C ARG A 60 -0.31 24.62 2.60
N GLY A 61 -0.04 23.50 1.95
CA GLY A 61 1.27 23.23 1.36
C GLY A 61 1.60 24.12 0.18
N VAL A 62 2.89 24.14 -0.15
CA VAL A 62 3.41 24.74 -1.38
C VAL A 62 3.92 23.58 -2.25
N PRO A 63 3.77 23.62 -3.58
CA PRO A 63 4.36 22.62 -4.45
C PRO A 63 5.86 22.47 -4.15
N PRO A 64 6.34 21.27 -3.80
CA PRO A 64 7.77 21.07 -3.59
C PRO A 64 8.50 21.10 -4.93
N GLU A 65 9.79 21.44 -4.91
CA GLU A 65 10.65 21.30 -6.07
C GLU A 65 10.86 19.81 -6.43
N GLY A 66 10.96 19.52 -7.73
CA GLY A 66 11.22 18.17 -8.24
C GLY A 66 9.97 17.27 -8.37
N PRO A 67 10.13 15.95 -8.29
CA PRO A 67 9.09 14.99 -8.70
C PRO A 67 7.96 14.80 -7.69
N CYS A 68 8.13 15.28 -6.46
CA CYS A 68 7.12 15.17 -5.42
C CYS A 68 5.94 16.11 -5.73
N ARG A 69 4.71 15.63 -5.57
CA ARG A 69 3.49 16.40 -5.87
C ARG A 69 2.47 16.47 -4.72
N PRO A 70 2.54 15.67 -3.64
CA PRO A 70 1.89 16.06 -2.39
C PRO A 70 2.53 17.34 -1.84
N PHE A 71 1.74 18.40 -1.66
CA PHE A 71 2.25 19.67 -1.14
C PHE A 71 2.55 19.61 0.37
N GLN A 72 1.86 18.72 1.08
CA GLN A 72 2.06 18.36 2.49
C GLN A 72 1.62 16.92 2.72
N TYR A 73 2.15 16.32 3.78
CA TYR A 73 1.72 15.03 4.31
C TYR A 73 2.27 14.84 5.73
N ALA A 74 1.72 13.88 6.47
CA ALA A 74 2.28 13.40 7.72
C ALA A 74 2.41 11.87 7.67
N ILE A 75 3.57 11.33 8.06
CA ILE A 75 3.85 9.88 8.03
C ILE A 75 3.76 9.29 9.43
N VAL A 76 3.08 8.15 9.57
CA VAL A 76 3.10 7.36 10.80
C VAL A 76 4.49 6.73 10.96
N ARG A 77 5.20 7.05 12.04
CA ARG A 77 6.57 6.57 12.32
C ARG A 77 6.65 5.47 13.38
N LYS A 78 5.53 5.11 13.99
CA LYS A 78 5.46 4.14 15.09
C LYS A 78 4.53 2.98 14.73
N GLY A 79 4.96 1.77 15.06
CA GLY A 79 4.24 0.54 14.76
C GLY A 79 5.05 -0.40 13.87
N PRO A 80 4.51 -1.60 13.58
CA PRO A 80 5.18 -2.57 12.73
C PRO A 80 5.22 -2.11 11.27
N GLU A 81 6.31 -2.42 10.59
CA GLU A 81 6.35 -2.37 9.12
C GLU A 81 5.39 -3.42 8.53
N SER A 82 4.72 -3.08 7.44
CA SER A 82 3.68 -3.90 6.84
C SER A 82 3.93 -4.11 5.34
N GLY A 83 4.03 -5.37 4.91
CA GLY A 83 4.15 -5.71 3.48
C GLY A 83 2.80 -5.79 2.74
N SER A 84 1.69 -5.92 3.48
CA SER A 84 0.32 -5.86 2.96
C SER A 84 -0.54 -5.15 4.00
N LEU A 85 -1.45 -4.27 3.55
CA LEU A 85 -2.24 -3.45 4.45
C LEU A 85 -3.65 -3.20 3.92
N SER A 86 -4.57 -2.97 4.86
CA SER A 86 -5.86 -2.33 4.61
C SER A 86 -5.87 -1.01 5.37
N LEU A 87 -6.08 0.10 4.66
CA LEU A 87 -6.12 1.43 5.24
C LEU A 87 -7.55 1.97 5.19
N THR A 88 -8.08 2.30 6.36
CA THR A 88 -9.40 2.95 6.51
C THR A 88 -9.22 4.20 7.34
N GLY A 89 -9.90 5.28 6.96
CA GLY A 89 -9.89 6.53 7.70
C GLY A 89 -11.06 7.40 7.27
N GLU A 90 -11.45 8.31 8.16
CA GLU A 90 -12.41 9.37 7.87
C GLU A 90 -11.63 10.65 7.57
N ILE A 91 -12.01 11.32 6.49
CA ILE A 91 -11.33 12.52 6.02
C ILE A 91 -12.38 13.60 5.80
N ARG A 92 -12.11 14.79 6.33
CA ARG A 92 -12.91 16.00 6.15
C ARG A 92 -12.04 17.06 5.49
N ILE A 93 -12.62 17.84 4.59
CA ILE A 93 -11.97 18.94 3.90
C ILE A 93 -12.83 20.17 4.11
N ASP A 94 -12.26 21.19 4.77
CA ASP A 94 -13.00 22.40 5.14
C ASP A 94 -12.92 23.50 4.09
N GLU A 95 -11.95 23.39 3.17
CA GLU A 95 -11.83 24.29 2.03
C GLU A 95 -13.05 24.18 1.08
N PRO A 96 -13.58 25.31 0.55
CA PRO A 96 -14.70 25.29 -0.38
C PRO A 96 -14.46 24.39 -1.59
N VAL A 97 -15.53 23.82 -2.15
CA VAL A 97 -15.48 22.98 -3.37
C VAL A 97 -14.92 23.74 -4.57
N THR A 98 -15.02 25.07 -4.60
CA THR A 98 -14.46 25.90 -5.68
C THR A 98 -12.94 26.06 -5.58
N ARG A 99 -12.30 25.59 -4.50
CA ARG A 99 -10.86 25.68 -4.30
C ARG A 99 -10.12 24.57 -5.06
N ASN A 100 -9.20 24.98 -5.94
CA ASN A 100 -8.26 24.05 -6.58
C ASN A 100 -7.18 23.57 -5.60
N GLY A 101 -6.76 22.31 -5.78
CA GLY A 101 -5.70 21.69 -4.98
C GLY A 101 -6.13 21.30 -3.57
N ARG A 102 -7.43 21.02 -3.38
CA ARG A 102 -8.00 20.47 -2.13
C ARG A 102 -7.99 18.93 -2.13
N ASP A 103 -7.00 18.33 -2.77
CA ASP A 103 -6.92 16.88 -2.95
C ASP A 103 -6.35 16.22 -1.69
N VAL A 104 -6.76 14.97 -1.46
CA VAL A 104 -6.24 14.15 -0.37
C VAL A 104 -5.36 13.06 -0.94
N VAL A 105 -4.24 12.81 -0.28
CA VAL A 105 -3.40 11.67 -0.58
C VAL A 105 -3.30 10.73 0.62
N LEU A 106 -3.32 9.43 0.35
CA LEU A 106 -3.01 8.40 1.33
C LEU A 106 -1.66 7.79 0.95
N ILE A 107 -0.62 8.12 1.73
CA ILE A 107 0.75 7.65 1.48
C ILE A 107 0.97 6.29 2.16
N PHE A 108 1.60 5.37 1.44
CA PHE A 108 2.00 4.06 1.98
C PHE A 108 3.32 3.59 1.37
N ASN A 109 3.97 2.64 2.04
CA ASN A 109 5.31 2.16 1.68
C ASN A 109 6.31 3.33 1.50
N PHE A 110 6.28 4.27 2.45
CA PHE A 110 7.13 5.46 2.45
C PHE A 110 8.58 5.07 2.82
N GLN A 111 9.52 5.35 1.92
CA GLN A 111 10.95 5.13 2.13
C GLN A 111 11.71 6.46 2.21
N SER A 112 11.31 7.44 1.42
CA SER A 112 11.86 8.80 1.42
C SER A 112 10.91 9.80 0.79
N ARG A 113 11.24 11.10 0.81
CA ARG A 113 10.44 12.18 0.20
C ARG A 113 10.25 12.02 -1.32
N THR A 114 11.01 11.14 -1.97
CA THR A 114 10.96 10.84 -3.40
C THR A 114 10.72 9.37 -3.70
N ARG A 115 10.48 8.52 -2.68
CA ARG A 115 10.21 7.08 -2.83
C ARG A 115 9.05 6.65 -1.95
N PHE A 116 7.85 6.58 -2.52
CA PHE A 116 6.63 6.17 -1.84
C PHE A 116 5.49 5.87 -2.84
N TYR A 117 4.44 5.22 -2.36
CA TYR A 117 3.18 5.08 -3.09
C TYR A 117 2.13 5.99 -2.48
N TYR A 118 1.18 6.45 -3.29
CA TYR A 118 0.03 7.16 -2.77
C TYR A 118 -1.25 6.89 -3.55
N ALA A 119 -2.37 6.81 -2.85
CA ALA A 119 -3.69 6.94 -3.46
C ALA A 119 -4.07 8.42 -3.53
N HIS A 120 -4.54 8.88 -4.69
CA HIS A 120 -4.95 10.27 -4.92
C HIS A 120 -6.47 10.38 -4.96
N LEU A 121 -7.05 11.08 -3.99
CA LEU A 121 -8.49 11.35 -3.90
C LEU A 121 -8.69 12.82 -4.24
N SER A 122 -9.11 13.09 -5.47
CA SER A 122 -9.31 14.46 -5.93
C SER A 122 -10.79 14.83 -5.96
N GLN A 123 -11.07 16.11 -6.11
CA GLN A 123 -12.37 16.53 -6.63
C GLN A 123 -12.38 16.58 -8.16
N ASP A 124 -11.23 16.87 -8.76
CA ASP A 124 -11.12 17.00 -10.21
C ASP A 124 -11.11 15.62 -10.86
N ASN A 125 -12.20 15.31 -11.55
CA ASN A 125 -12.38 14.07 -12.29
C ASN A 125 -12.04 14.21 -13.78
N THR A 126 -11.53 15.37 -14.21
CA THR A 126 -11.39 15.71 -15.63
C THR A 126 -9.97 15.56 -16.16
N ILE A 127 -8.95 15.61 -15.30
CA ILE A 127 -7.55 15.52 -15.73
C ILE A 127 -6.86 14.25 -15.20
N TYR A 128 -6.03 13.64 -16.04
CA TYR A 128 -5.09 12.63 -15.57
C TYR A 128 -3.94 13.34 -14.86
N PRO A 129 -3.48 12.88 -13.68
CA PRO A 129 -3.79 11.67 -12.92
C PRO A 129 -4.53 11.94 -11.59
N HIS A 130 -5.86 11.85 -11.61
CA HIS A 130 -6.69 11.84 -10.39
C HIS A 130 -7.34 10.47 -10.18
N HIS A 131 -7.74 10.16 -8.94
CA HIS A 131 -8.47 8.93 -8.57
C HIS A 131 -7.74 7.62 -8.90
N GLY A 132 -6.46 7.54 -8.54
CA GLY A 132 -5.63 6.38 -8.79
C GLY A 132 -4.58 6.14 -7.70
N ILE A 133 -3.86 5.03 -7.84
CA ILE A 133 -2.66 4.73 -7.06
C ILE A 133 -1.45 5.05 -7.92
N PHE A 134 -0.55 5.84 -7.37
CA PHE A 134 0.65 6.34 -8.03
C PHE A 134 1.90 5.94 -7.27
N VAL A 135 3.01 5.93 -7.98
CA VAL A 135 4.34 5.70 -7.43
C VAL A 135 5.18 6.95 -7.67
N VAL A 136 5.92 7.36 -6.65
CA VAL A 136 7.04 8.29 -6.75
C VAL A 136 8.28 7.45 -6.50
N ASP A 137 9.20 7.43 -7.46
CA ASP A 137 10.41 6.60 -7.44
C ASP A 137 11.58 7.38 -8.04
N ASP A 138 12.02 8.42 -7.32
CA ASP A 138 13.08 9.36 -7.70
C ASP A 138 12.89 10.03 -9.09
N ALA A 139 11.68 9.94 -9.64
CA ALA A 139 11.29 10.45 -10.95
C ALA A 139 9.88 11.04 -10.91
N ASP A 140 9.58 11.91 -11.88
CA ASP A 140 8.26 12.50 -12.04
C ASP A 140 7.17 11.42 -12.16
N ARG A 141 6.00 11.72 -11.60
CA ARG A 141 4.86 10.78 -11.52
C ARG A 141 4.53 10.17 -12.89
N GLY A 142 4.45 8.85 -12.93
CA GLY A 142 3.94 8.08 -14.08
C GLY A 142 3.00 6.97 -13.59
N PRO A 143 2.12 6.43 -14.46
CA PRO A 143 1.43 5.19 -14.14
C PRO A 143 2.45 4.10 -13.80
N HIS A 144 2.14 3.21 -12.86
CA HIS A 144 2.96 2.02 -12.64
C HIS A 144 3.05 1.21 -13.94
N ARG A 145 4.14 1.40 -14.70
CA ARG A 145 4.50 0.62 -15.88
C ARG A 145 5.47 -0.47 -15.41
N ARG A 146 5.12 -1.74 -15.63
CA ARG A 146 6.11 -2.81 -15.57
C ARG A 146 7.16 -2.56 -16.65
N PRO A 147 8.46 -2.62 -16.35
CA PRO A 147 9.49 -2.64 -17.38
C PRO A 147 9.25 -3.85 -18.29
N VAL A 148 9.23 -3.63 -19.61
CA VAL A 148 9.40 -4.72 -20.57
C VAL A 148 10.88 -5.12 -20.51
N GLY A 149 11.14 -6.30 -19.95
CA GLY A 149 12.41 -7.01 -20.13
C GLY A 149 13.56 -6.65 -19.19
N ARG A 150 13.57 -7.27 -18.01
CA ARG A 150 14.74 -8.05 -17.54
C ARG A 150 14.26 -9.03 -16.47
N HIS A 151 14.47 -10.31 -16.73
CA HIS A 151 14.12 -11.39 -15.81
C HIS A 151 14.91 -11.25 -14.51
N HIS A 152 14.22 -10.91 -13.43
CA HIS A 152 14.55 -11.43 -12.11
C HIS A 152 13.29 -12.10 -11.54
N ARG A 153 13.36 -13.42 -11.38
CA ARG A 153 12.30 -14.24 -10.82
C ARG A 153 12.15 -13.91 -9.34
N ARG A 154 10.96 -13.46 -8.92
CA ARG A 154 10.04 -14.23 -8.05
C ARG A 154 8.63 -13.61 -8.07
N PRO A 155 7.55 -14.40 -8.16
CA PRO A 155 6.20 -13.89 -8.37
C PRO A 155 5.43 -13.76 -7.05
N THR A 156 4.71 -12.66 -6.88
CA THR A 156 3.44 -12.66 -6.13
C THR A 156 2.33 -12.28 -7.12
N HIS A 157 1.38 -13.20 -7.27
CA HIS A 157 0.22 -13.04 -8.13
C HIS A 157 -0.69 -11.93 -7.61
N HIS A 158 -0.72 -10.77 -8.27
CA HIS A 158 -1.85 -9.86 -8.16
C HIS A 158 -2.88 -10.18 -9.24
N ARG A 159 -3.89 -10.95 -8.83
CA ARG A 159 -5.09 -11.22 -9.60
C ARG A 159 -5.90 -9.92 -9.70
N ARG A 160 -6.00 -9.34 -10.89
CA ARG A 160 -6.92 -8.21 -11.16
C ARG A 160 -8.36 -8.70 -10.98
N HIS A 161 -8.97 -8.41 -9.85
CA HIS A 161 -10.43 -8.48 -9.72
C HIS A 161 -11.03 -7.20 -10.29
N ARG A 162 -11.45 -7.25 -11.55
CA ARG A 162 -12.38 -6.26 -12.11
C ARG A 162 -13.72 -6.50 -11.40
N LEU A 163 -14.11 -5.63 -10.48
CA LEU A 163 -15.47 -5.62 -9.94
C LEU A 163 -16.42 -5.29 -11.09
N ALA A 164 -17.08 -6.30 -11.66
CA ALA A 164 -18.22 -6.08 -12.53
C ALA A 164 -19.38 -5.62 -11.65
N ARG A 165 -19.88 -4.40 -11.90
CA ARG A 165 -21.15 -3.94 -11.31
C ARG A 165 -22.24 -4.91 -11.75
N ARG A 166 -22.92 -5.54 -10.79
CA ARG A 166 -24.13 -6.32 -11.03
C ARG A 166 -25.23 -5.35 -11.50
N PRO A 167 -25.87 -5.55 -12.66
CA PRO A 167 -26.99 -4.70 -13.06
C PRO A 167 -28.17 -4.89 -12.10
N PRO A 168 -29.00 -3.85 -11.89
CA PRO A 168 -30.17 -3.93 -11.02
C PRO A 168 -31.18 -4.94 -11.58
N ARG A 169 -31.76 -5.76 -10.70
CA ARG A 169 -32.87 -6.65 -11.03
C ARG A 169 -34.10 -5.77 -11.30
N LEU A 170 -34.63 -5.82 -12.52
CA LEU A 170 -35.95 -5.27 -12.81
C LEU A 170 -37.02 -6.08 -12.04
N PRO A 171 -38.08 -5.43 -11.53
CA PRO A 171 -39.17 -6.13 -10.88
C PRO A 171 -39.91 -7.02 -11.89
N ARG A 172 -40.30 -8.22 -11.44
CA ARG A 172 -41.18 -9.11 -12.20
C ARG A 172 -42.53 -8.42 -12.36
N ARG A 173 -43.02 -8.34 -13.61
CA ARG A 173 -44.44 -8.08 -13.88
C ARG A 173 -45.16 -9.39 -13.63
N ASP A 174 -46.00 -9.41 -12.60
CA ASP A 174 -47.02 -10.43 -12.45
C ASP A 174 -48.13 -10.11 -13.46
N GLY A 175 -48.47 -11.09 -14.28
CA GLY A 175 -49.63 -11.06 -15.18
C GLY A 175 -50.81 -11.77 -14.54
#